data_AF-A0A977KDC5-F1
#
_entry.id   AF-A0A977KDC5-F1
#
_cell.length_a   1.000
_cell.length_b   1.000
_cell.length_c   1.000
_cell.angle_alpha   90.00
_cell.angle_beta   90.00
_cell.angle_gamma   90.00
#
_symmetry.space_group_name_H-M   'P 1'
#
loop_
_entity.id
_entity.type
_entity.pdbx_description
1 polymer ?
#
loop_
_entity_poly.entity_id
_entity_poly.type
_entity_poly.pdbx_seq_one_letter_code
_entity_poly.pdbx_strand_id
1 'polypeptide(L)'
;MKNCRAKVGREGDTVYLLIICGQRKEKVVKCVDVKVNGNIIEVMGGRARAVLPVEVDVDLVEKAAQTIGNWFAARLNQDRGRIGYLGEMLAKYIVYFACKKAKEKGMKLTKCLKSTELITSRGKVSWKAVYQLFSNTRDLPRELVEPERWESELPILCTLRDLGSSTSAKS
;
A
#
# COMPACT_ATOMS: atom_id res chain seq x y z
N MET A 1 -14.06 -21.96 3.51
CA MET A 1 -13.91 -20.49 3.50
C MET A 1 -12.43 -20.15 3.61
N LYS A 2 -11.88 -19.30 2.74
CA LYS A 2 -10.53 -18.77 2.98
C LYS A 2 -10.56 -17.96 4.28
N ASN A 3 -9.58 -18.17 5.13
CA ASN A 3 -9.37 -17.34 6.32
C ASN A 3 -8.12 -16.50 6.05
N CYS A 4 -8.34 -15.33 5.48
CA CYS A 4 -7.31 -14.36 5.19
C CYS A 4 -7.38 -13.20 6.19
N ARG A 5 -6.20 -12.73 6.60
CA ARG A 5 -5.98 -11.53 7.42
C ARG A 5 -4.79 -10.75 6.91
N ALA A 6 -4.63 -9.52 7.40
CA ALA A 6 -3.49 -8.68 7.10
C ALA A 6 -2.70 -8.35 8.36
N LYS A 7 -1.38 -8.29 8.21
CA LYS A 7 -0.46 -7.73 9.19
C LYS A 7 0.49 -6.76 8.51
N VAL A 8 1.16 -5.93 9.30
CA VAL A 8 2.19 -5.04 8.79
C VAL A 8 3.51 -5.19 9.52
N GLY A 9 4.62 -5.24 8.77
CA GLY A 9 5.97 -5.13 9.30
C GLY A 9 6.57 -3.76 8.99
N ARG A 10 7.63 -3.38 9.69
CA ARG A 10 8.37 -2.14 9.43
C ARG A 10 9.86 -2.36 9.63
N GLU A 11 10.66 -1.85 8.69
CA GLU A 11 12.12 -1.76 8.79
C GLU A 11 12.54 -0.37 8.34
N GLY A 12 12.97 0.47 9.30
CA GLY A 12 13.27 1.88 9.05
C GLY A 12 12.07 2.62 8.43
N ASP A 13 12.29 3.17 7.23
CA ASP A 13 11.29 3.89 6.43
C ASP A 13 10.55 3.00 5.42
N THR A 14 10.68 1.67 5.55
CA THR A 14 9.96 0.70 4.72
C THR A 14 8.88 0.00 5.54
N VAL A 15 7.64 0.06 5.05
CA VAL A 15 6.47 -0.64 5.61
C VAL A 15 6.12 -1.82 4.72
N TYR A 16 5.86 -2.98 5.30
CA TYR A 16 5.51 -4.20 4.59
C TYR A 16 4.08 -4.61 4.93
N LEU A 17 3.18 -4.66 3.95
CA LEU A 17 1.86 -5.27 4.08
C LEU A 17 1.95 -6.76 3.75
N LEU A 18 1.58 -7.60 4.71
CA LEU A 18 1.51 -9.05 4.58
C LEU A 18 0.05 -9.49 4.52
N ILE A 19 -0.34 -10.18 3.45
CA ILE A 19 -1.62 -10.90 3.38
C ILE A 19 -1.35 -12.35 3.72
N ILE A 20 -1.96 -12.82 4.80
CA ILE A 20 -1.82 -14.15 5.35
C ILE A 20 -3.14 -14.89 5.10
N CYS A 21 -3.09 -16.08 4.52
CA CYS A 21 -4.28 -16.91 4.32
C CYS A 21 -4.02 -18.36 4.76
N GLY A 22 -5.03 -19.00 5.33
CA GLY A 22 -5.01 -20.43 5.64
C GLY A 22 -5.99 -20.82 6.73
N GLN A 23 -6.51 -22.05 6.69
CA GLN A 23 -7.40 -22.56 7.75
C GLN A 23 -6.64 -23.38 8.82
N ARG A 24 -5.76 -24.29 8.40
CA ARG A 24 -4.96 -25.16 9.30
C ARG A 24 -3.49 -24.77 9.39
N LYS A 25 -2.94 -24.21 8.31
CA LYS A 25 -1.58 -23.65 8.24
C LYS A 25 -1.68 -22.31 7.55
N GLU A 26 -1.33 -21.25 8.28
CA GLU A 26 -1.25 -19.91 7.71
C GLU A 26 -0.02 -19.78 6.81
N LYS A 27 -0.19 -19.11 5.67
CA LYS A 27 0.90 -18.77 4.76
C LYS A 27 0.74 -17.33 4.30
N VAL A 28 1.86 -16.62 4.17
CA VAL A 28 1.89 -15.32 3.52
C VAL A 28 1.74 -15.53 2.03
N VAL A 29 0.61 -15.09 1.48
CA VAL A 29 0.26 -15.25 0.05
C VAL A 29 0.63 -14.03 -0.78
N LYS A 30 0.84 -12.88 -0.12
CA LYS A 30 1.28 -11.65 -0.77
C LYS A 30 2.04 -10.78 0.22
N CYS A 31 3.13 -10.18 -0.26
CA CYS A 31 3.84 -9.12 0.44
C CYS A 31 3.96 -7.88 -0.45
N VAL A 32 3.67 -6.71 0.12
CA VAL A 32 3.77 -5.40 -0.53
C VAL A 32 4.51 -4.45 0.41
N ASP A 33 5.75 -4.14 0.09
CA ASP A 33 6.54 -3.04 0.62
C ASP A 33 6.06 -1.67 0.11
N VAL A 34 6.25 -0.69 0.98
CA VAL A 34 6.14 0.74 0.73
C VAL A 34 7.34 1.41 1.36
N LYS A 35 8.22 1.98 0.52
CA LYS A 35 9.35 2.80 0.97
C LYS A 35 8.93 4.26 1.01
N VAL A 36 9.25 4.95 2.10
CA VAL A 36 9.02 6.38 2.27
C VAL A 36 10.36 7.11 2.24
N ASN A 37 10.42 8.23 1.51
CA ASN A 37 11.60 9.11 1.48
C ASN A 37 11.13 10.56 1.38
N GLY A 38 10.98 11.24 2.52
CA GLY A 38 10.45 12.60 2.60
C GLY A 38 9.04 12.68 2.02
N ASN A 39 8.90 13.33 0.86
CA ASN A 39 7.63 13.49 0.15
C ASN A 39 7.39 12.42 -0.94
N ILE A 40 8.26 11.42 -1.04
CA ILE A 40 8.19 10.35 -2.04
C ILE A 40 7.74 9.05 -1.37
N ILE A 41 6.82 8.33 -2.03
CA ILE A 41 6.51 6.94 -1.71
C ILE A 41 6.79 6.04 -2.92
N GLU A 42 7.33 4.85 -2.66
CA GLU A 42 7.54 3.81 -3.66
C GLU A 42 6.90 2.52 -3.18
N VAL A 43 5.98 1.96 -3.96
CA VAL A 43 5.24 0.74 -3.66
C VAL A 43 5.67 -0.34 -4.63
N MET A 44 5.89 -1.54 -4.10
CA MET A 44 6.33 -2.68 -4.90
C MET A 44 7.64 -2.43 -5.68
N GLY A 45 8.66 -1.83 -5.05
CA GLY A 45 9.97 -1.62 -5.69
C GLY A 45 9.88 -0.69 -6.90
N GLY A 46 9.09 0.37 -6.78
CA GLY A 46 8.91 1.39 -7.82
C GLY A 46 7.82 1.08 -8.86
N ARG A 47 7.10 -0.05 -8.77
CA ARG A 47 5.96 -0.32 -9.67
C ARG A 47 4.81 0.67 -9.50
N ALA A 48 4.72 1.32 -8.35
CA ALA A 48 4.03 2.58 -8.22
C ALA A 48 4.90 3.55 -7.42
N ARG A 49 4.94 4.81 -7.84
CA ARG A 49 5.70 5.88 -7.19
C ARG A 49 4.85 7.13 -7.12
N ALA A 50 4.79 7.76 -5.95
CA ALA A 50 4.12 9.04 -5.78
C ALA A 50 5.06 10.11 -5.23
N VAL A 51 4.99 11.32 -5.77
CA VAL A 51 5.62 12.54 -5.23
C VAL A 51 4.53 13.46 -4.74
N LEU A 52 4.54 13.78 -3.45
CA LEU A 52 3.51 14.60 -2.80
C LEU A 52 4.03 16.02 -2.56
N PRO A 53 3.14 17.02 -2.46
CA PRO A 53 3.50 18.39 -2.06
C PRO A 53 3.77 18.53 -0.55
N VAL A 54 3.77 17.41 0.18
CA VAL A 54 3.93 17.34 1.64
C VAL A 54 4.78 16.11 1.98
N GLU A 55 5.48 16.18 3.11
CA GLU A 55 6.14 15.01 3.68
C GLU A 55 5.12 13.92 4.04
N VAL A 56 5.52 12.68 3.84
CA VAL A 56 4.73 11.50 4.16
C VAL A 56 5.22 10.91 5.46
N ASP A 57 4.31 10.82 6.42
CA ASP A 57 4.54 10.18 7.70
C ASP A 57 4.49 8.65 7.55
N VAL A 58 5.56 7.96 7.97
CA VAL A 58 5.65 6.50 7.92
C VAL A 58 4.57 5.84 8.78
N ASP A 59 4.17 6.45 9.89
CA ASP A 59 3.11 5.91 10.75
C ASP A 59 1.74 5.98 10.05
N LEU A 60 1.52 7.02 9.23
CA LEU A 60 0.33 7.09 8.37
C LEU A 60 0.35 5.97 7.32
N VAL A 61 1.52 5.66 6.75
CA VAL A 61 1.68 4.57 5.78
C VAL A 61 1.41 3.22 6.43
N GLU A 62 1.91 3.00 7.65
CA GLU A 62 1.67 1.77 8.43
C GLU A 62 0.17 1.54 8.67
N LYS A 63 -0.54 2.57 9.15
CA LYS A 63 -1.98 2.50 9.36
C LYS A 63 -2.76 2.32 8.06
N ALA A 64 -2.38 3.04 6.99
CA ALA A 64 -2.98 2.90 5.67
C ALA A 64 -2.82 1.47 5.11
N ALA A 65 -1.63 0.88 5.26
CA ALA A 65 -1.32 -0.48 4.87
C ALA A 65 -2.17 -1.50 5.63
N GLN A 66 -2.29 -1.36 6.96
CA GLN A 66 -3.16 -2.23 7.75
C GLN A 66 -4.63 -2.12 7.31
N THR A 67 -5.15 -0.90 7.19
CA THR A 67 -6.57 -0.67 6.85
C THR A 67 -6.92 -1.28 5.50
N ILE A 68 -6.12 -0.99 4.46
CA ILE A 68 -6.39 -1.52 3.12
C ILE A 68 -6.14 -3.03 3.05
N GLY A 69 -5.17 -3.53 3.82
CA GLY A 69 -4.90 -4.95 4.00
C GLY A 69 -6.09 -5.71 4.57
N ASN A 70 -6.66 -5.21 5.69
CA ASN A 70 -7.83 -5.79 6.34
C ASN A 70 -9.04 -5.83 5.40
N TRP A 71 -9.31 -4.71 4.74
CA TRP A 71 -10.38 -4.63 3.76
C TRP A 71 -10.17 -5.61 2.60
N PHE A 72 -8.94 -5.71 2.09
CA PHE A 72 -8.61 -6.62 1.00
C PHE A 72 -8.71 -8.09 1.42
N ALA A 73 -8.28 -8.44 2.63
CA ALA A 73 -8.42 -9.77 3.20
C ALA A 73 -9.89 -10.18 3.36
N ALA A 74 -10.75 -9.28 3.83
CA ALA A 74 -12.19 -9.51 3.88
C ALA A 74 -12.78 -9.78 2.48
N ARG A 75 -12.36 -9.03 1.46
CA ARG A 75 -12.74 -9.26 0.06
C ARG A 75 -12.26 -10.63 -0.45
N LEU A 76 -11.06 -11.08 -0.08
CA LEU A 76 -10.56 -12.42 -0.43
C LEU A 76 -11.38 -13.52 0.24
N ASN A 77 -11.81 -13.33 1.49
CA ASN A 77 -12.65 -14.30 2.21
C ASN A 77 -14.05 -14.45 1.59
N GLN A 78 -14.50 -13.42 0.86
CA GLN A 78 -15.74 -13.41 0.07
C GLN A 78 -15.54 -13.82 -1.40
N ASP A 79 -14.33 -14.24 -1.79
CA ASP A 79 -13.93 -14.51 -3.19
C ASP A 79 -14.16 -13.32 -4.16
N ARG A 80 -14.14 -12.09 -3.64
CA ARG A 80 -14.31 -10.82 -4.38
C ARG A 80 -13.00 -10.03 -4.59
N GLY A 81 -11.87 -10.55 -4.12
CA GLY A 81 -10.56 -9.89 -4.19
C GLY A 81 -9.66 -10.41 -5.31
N ARG A 82 -8.98 -9.52 -6.05
CA ARG A 82 -7.92 -9.86 -7.02
C ARG A 82 -6.56 -9.34 -6.55
N ILE A 83 -5.65 -10.26 -6.19
CA ILE A 83 -4.34 -9.96 -5.55
C ILE A 83 -3.46 -9.04 -6.41
N GLY A 84 -3.60 -9.07 -7.74
CA GLY A 84 -2.78 -8.28 -8.66
C GLY A 84 -2.90 -6.76 -8.51
N TYR A 85 -3.99 -6.25 -7.92
CA TYR A 85 -4.27 -4.81 -7.85
C TYR A 85 -3.91 -4.16 -6.51
N LEU A 86 -3.46 -4.95 -5.52
CA LEU A 86 -3.25 -4.47 -4.16
C LEU A 86 -2.21 -3.34 -4.07
N GLY A 87 -1.10 -3.42 -4.81
CA GLY A 87 -0.04 -2.39 -4.77
C GLY A 87 -0.50 -1.03 -5.29
N GLU A 88 -1.20 -1.00 -6.43
CA GLU A 88 -1.75 0.25 -6.98
C GLU A 88 -2.85 0.82 -6.07
N MET A 89 -3.70 -0.04 -5.50
CA MET A 89 -4.70 0.37 -4.53
C MET A 89 -4.09 0.99 -3.28
N LEU A 90 -3.06 0.33 -2.71
CA LEU A 90 -2.31 0.83 -1.56
C LEU A 90 -1.69 2.20 -1.83
N ALA A 91 -1.04 2.38 -2.99
CA ALA A 91 -0.46 3.67 -3.38
C ALA A 91 -1.51 4.80 -3.42
N LYS A 92 -2.66 4.56 -4.08
CA LYS A 92 -3.77 5.54 -4.12
C LYS A 92 -4.32 5.82 -2.73
N TYR A 93 -4.46 4.80 -1.90
CA TYR A 93 -4.99 4.92 -0.54
C TYR A 93 -4.08 5.78 0.33
N ILE A 94 -2.76 5.53 0.30
CA ILE A 94 -1.75 6.34 1.01
C ILE A 94 -1.80 7.80 0.53
N VAL A 95 -1.78 8.04 -0.79
CA VAL A 95 -1.86 9.40 -1.34
C VAL A 95 -3.08 10.15 -0.84
N TYR A 96 -4.24 9.48 -0.83
CA TYR A 96 -5.47 10.09 -0.34
C TYR A 96 -5.36 10.50 1.14
N PHE A 97 -4.86 9.59 2.00
CA PHE A 97 -4.75 9.88 3.43
C PHE A 97 -3.65 10.87 3.77
N ALA A 98 -2.52 10.87 3.05
CA ALA A 98 -1.50 11.90 3.18
C ALA A 98 -2.08 13.29 2.85
N CYS A 99 -2.86 13.39 1.77
CA CYS A 99 -3.57 14.63 1.44
C CYS A 99 -4.72 14.98 2.41
N LYS A 100 -5.37 13.98 3.03
CA LYS A 100 -6.35 14.19 4.09
C LYS A 100 -5.68 14.77 5.34
N LYS A 101 -4.50 14.27 5.73
CA LYS A 101 -3.68 14.82 6.82
C LYS A 101 -3.16 16.22 6.49
N ALA A 102 -2.79 16.50 5.25
CA ALA A 102 -2.43 17.85 4.80
C ALA A 102 -3.59 18.86 4.92
N LYS A 103 -4.85 18.40 4.83
CA LYS A 103 -6.04 19.23 5.05
C LYS A 103 -6.15 19.75 6.47
N GLU A 104 -5.74 18.95 7.46
CA GLU A 104 -5.68 19.37 8.86
C GLU A 104 -4.65 20.50 9.05
N LYS A 105 -3.65 20.59 8.17
CA LYS A 105 -2.64 21.66 8.10
C LYS A 105 -3.03 22.83 7.16
N GLY A 106 -4.29 22.91 6.72
CA GLY A 106 -4.82 24.02 5.91
C GLY A 106 -4.74 23.84 4.38
N MET A 107 -4.21 22.73 3.86
CA MET A 107 -4.18 22.48 2.41
C MET A 107 -5.49 21.85 1.93
N LYS A 108 -6.18 22.44 0.95
CA LYS A 108 -7.36 21.79 0.34
C LYS A 108 -7.00 20.41 -0.21
N LEU A 109 -7.79 19.37 0.12
CA LEU A 109 -7.59 17.99 -0.35
C LEU A 109 -7.39 17.92 -1.87
N THR A 110 -8.25 18.59 -2.64
CA THR A 110 -8.15 18.62 -4.11
C THR A 110 -6.90 19.33 -4.61
N LYS A 111 -6.40 20.36 -3.91
CA LYS A 111 -5.13 21.04 -4.23
C LYS A 111 -3.95 20.10 -4.01
N CYS A 112 -3.95 19.38 -2.89
CA CYS A 112 -2.93 18.36 -2.61
C CYS A 112 -2.91 17.29 -3.70
N LEU A 113 -4.06 16.66 -3.97
CA LEU A 113 -4.17 15.58 -4.95
C LEU A 113 -3.78 16.01 -6.37
N LYS A 114 -4.13 17.24 -6.79
CA LYS A 114 -3.72 17.79 -8.10
C LYS A 114 -2.22 18.04 -8.21
N SER A 115 -1.57 18.30 -7.08
CA SER A 115 -0.13 18.56 -7.00
C SER A 115 0.68 17.27 -6.78
N THR A 116 0.01 16.16 -6.47
CA THR A 116 0.64 14.84 -6.39
C THR A 116 0.87 14.27 -7.79
N GLU A 117 2.09 13.81 -8.04
CA GLU A 117 2.42 12.98 -9.19
C GLU A 117 2.42 11.52 -8.78
N LEU A 118 1.44 10.73 -9.21
CA LEU A 118 1.40 9.28 -9.01
C LEU A 118 1.58 8.57 -10.36
N ILE A 119 2.61 7.74 -10.46
CA ILE A 119 2.93 6.93 -11.64
C ILE A 119 2.87 5.46 -11.24
N THR A 120 2.32 4.62 -12.11
CA THR A 120 2.31 3.16 -11.96
C THR A 120 2.96 2.51 -13.17
N SER A 121 3.17 1.20 -13.12
CA SER A 121 3.53 0.39 -14.31
C SER A 121 2.61 0.58 -15.53
N ARG A 122 1.38 1.10 -15.33
CA ARG A 122 0.42 1.41 -16.41
C ARG A 122 0.42 2.88 -16.83
N GLY A 123 1.35 3.67 -16.31
CA GLY A 123 1.47 5.11 -16.55
C GLY A 123 0.90 5.98 -15.43
N LYS A 124 0.71 7.26 -15.76
CA LYS A 124 0.31 8.31 -14.82
C LYS A 124 -1.14 8.10 -14.35
N VAL A 125 -1.34 8.18 -13.04
CA VAL A 125 -2.66 8.11 -12.39
C VAL A 125 -3.19 9.52 -12.18
N SER A 126 -4.40 9.79 -12.64
CA SER A 126 -5.02 11.09 -12.42
C SER A 126 -5.45 11.27 -10.95
N TRP A 127 -5.43 12.52 -10.46
CA TRP A 127 -5.96 12.85 -9.14
C TRP A 127 -7.43 12.43 -8.96
N LYS A 128 -8.21 12.47 -10.05
CA LYS A 128 -9.60 11.98 -10.07
C LYS A 128 -9.66 10.48 -9.79
N ALA A 129 -8.75 9.68 -10.35
CA ALA A 129 -8.71 8.24 -10.10
C ALA A 129 -8.36 7.90 -8.65
N VAL A 130 -7.55 8.73 -7.97
CA VAL A 130 -7.30 8.60 -6.52
C VAL A 130 -8.57 8.90 -5.73
N TYR A 131 -9.25 10.00 -6.05
CA TYR A 131 -10.49 10.40 -5.38
C TYR A 131 -11.63 9.40 -5.62
N GLN A 132 -11.76 8.90 -6.84
CA GLN A 132 -12.79 7.96 -7.27
C GLN A 132 -12.64 6.57 -6.64
N LEU A 133 -11.49 6.26 -6.04
CA LEU A 133 -11.32 5.03 -5.27
C LEU A 133 -12.43 4.88 -4.22
N PHE A 134 -12.82 5.96 -3.54
CA PHE A 134 -13.86 5.99 -2.50
C PHE A 134 -15.28 6.18 -3.03
N SER A 135 -15.46 6.70 -4.26
CA SER A 135 -16.78 6.77 -4.89
C SER A 135 -17.19 5.44 -5.51
N ASN A 136 -16.21 4.72 -6.08
CA ASN A 136 -16.45 3.47 -6.79
C ASN A 136 -16.47 2.26 -5.83
N THR A 137 -15.91 2.43 -4.63
CA THR A 137 -15.77 1.37 -3.63
C THR A 137 -16.43 1.82 -2.32
N ARG A 138 -17.75 1.66 -2.22
CA ARG A 138 -18.55 2.22 -1.12
C ARG A 138 -18.15 1.71 0.26
N ASP A 139 -17.72 0.46 0.34
CA ASP A 139 -17.28 -0.26 1.54
C ASP A 139 -15.79 -0.02 1.87
N LEU A 140 -15.09 0.83 1.13
CA LEU A 140 -13.70 1.14 1.43
C LEU A 140 -13.61 1.97 2.72
N PRO A 141 -12.75 1.60 3.69
CA PRO A 141 -12.67 2.30 4.98
C PRO A 141 -12.23 3.75 4.80
N ARG A 142 -12.88 4.67 5.53
CA ARG A 142 -12.62 6.13 5.48
C ARG A 142 -11.78 6.63 6.66
N GLU A 143 -11.49 5.73 7.58
CA GLU A 143 -10.71 5.93 8.79
C GLU A 143 -9.60 4.89 8.82
N LEU A 144 -8.45 5.32 9.33
CA LEU A 144 -7.30 4.46 9.48
C LEU A 144 -7.42 3.68 10.78
N VAL A 145 -6.94 2.44 10.79
CA VAL A 145 -6.98 1.56 11.96
C VAL A 145 -5.57 1.38 12.52
N GLU A 146 -5.47 1.01 13.78
CA GLU A 146 -4.17 0.69 14.37
C GLU A 146 -3.56 -0.56 13.73
N PRO A 147 -2.23 -0.57 13.50
CA PRO A 147 -1.52 -1.70 12.90
C PRO A 147 -1.56 -2.98 13.75
N GLU A 148 -1.82 -4.13 13.12
CA GLU A 148 -1.51 -5.43 13.70
C GLU A 148 -0.11 -5.83 13.24
N ARG A 149 0.88 -5.61 14.10
CA ARG A 149 2.29 -5.76 13.71
C ARG A 149 2.70 -7.22 13.47
N TRP A 150 3.60 -7.40 12.52
CA TRP A 150 4.33 -8.64 12.29
C TRP A 150 5.55 -8.66 13.19
N GLU A 151 5.59 -9.61 14.13
CA GLU A 151 6.59 -9.67 15.20
C GLU A 151 7.77 -10.60 14.87
N SER A 152 7.69 -11.37 13.78
CA SER A 152 8.74 -12.29 13.34
C SER A 152 9.62 -11.66 12.26
N GLU A 153 10.70 -12.35 11.89
CA GLU A 153 11.45 -11.99 10.69
C GLU A 153 10.53 -11.87 9.47
N LEU A 154 10.83 -10.93 8.58
CA LEU A 154 10.05 -10.74 7.38
C LEU A 154 10.14 -12.00 6.50
N PRO A 155 9.01 -12.51 6.00
CA PRO A 155 9.03 -13.66 5.11
C PRO A 155 9.87 -13.39 3.87
N ILE A 156 10.53 -14.44 3.36
CA ILE A 156 11.32 -14.40 2.13
C ILE A 156 10.55 -13.74 0.97
N LEU A 157 9.23 -13.96 0.87
CA LEU A 157 8.39 -13.31 -0.16
C LEU A 157 8.47 -11.76 -0.15
N CYS A 158 8.77 -11.16 1.00
CA CYS A 158 8.98 -9.71 1.15
C CYS A 158 10.38 -9.26 0.68
N THR A 159 11.37 -10.15 0.71
CA THR A 159 12.79 -9.86 0.43
C THR A 159 13.30 -10.38 -0.92
N LEU A 160 12.55 -11.27 -1.61
CA LEU A 160 12.92 -11.89 -2.91
C LEU A 160 13.16 -10.93 -4.08
N ARG A 161 13.05 -9.62 -3.89
CA ARG A 161 13.15 -8.65 -4.99
C ARG A 161 14.57 -8.35 -5.43
N ASP A 162 15.55 -8.71 -4.61
CA ASP A 162 16.97 -8.58 -4.94
C ASP A 162 17.52 -9.74 -5.79
N LEU A 163 16.75 -10.81 -6.01
CA LEU A 163 17.20 -11.96 -6.82
C LEU A 163 16.88 -11.84 -8.31
N GLY A 164 16.26 -10.74 -8.74
CA GLY A 164 15.87 -10.51 -10.14
C GLY A 164 16.78 -9.56 -10.94
N SER A 165 17.82 -8.99 -10.34
CA SER A 165 18.68 -7.97 -10.95
C SER A 165 20.14 -8.40 -11.18
N SER A 166 20.44 -9.70 -11.14
CA SER A 166 21.79 -10.23 -11.39
C SER A 166 21.84 -11.36 -12.44
N THR A 167 21.21 -11.16 -13.60
CA THR A 167 21.59 -11.91 -14.83
C THR A 167 21.57 -11.00 -16.05
N SER A 168 22.56 -10.12 -16.13
CA SER A 168 23.09 -9.61 -17.39
C SER A 168 24.59 -9.37 -17.24
N ALA A 169 25.31 -10.43 -16.86
CA ALA A 169 26.70 -10.55 -17.25
C ALA A 169 26.68 -11.16 -18.66
N LYS A 170 26.84 -10.30 -19.67
CA LYS A 170 27.24 -10.73 -21.01
C LYS A 170 28.55 -11.52 -20.87
N SER A 171 28.55 -12.76 -21.33
CA SER A 171 29.74 -13.43 -21.85
C SER A 171 29.67 -13.38 -23.36
#